data_AF-A0A2S6AQM0-F1
#
_entry.id   AF-A0A2S6AQM0-F1
#
_cell.length_a   1.000
_cell.length_b   1.000
_cell.length_c   1.000
_cell.angle_alpha   90.00
_cell.angle_beta   90.00
_cell.angle_gamma   90.00
#
_symmetry.space_group_name_H-M   'P 1'
#
loop_
_entity.id
_entity.type
_entity.pdbx_description
1 polymer ?
#
loop_
_entity_poly.entity_id
_entity_poly.type
_entity_poly.pdbx_seq_one_letter_code
_entity_poly.pdbx_strand_id
1 'polypeptide(L)'
;MTTRALVRGDEVLPDWHELWAAVRGNRGLSTHPVTALASCLARTHRLALTGGSLVTRRRLRLICAIDAWGAEHIRAADRRVSIGAYIDQLAAAAVAADEAVRHEGATGDVLHKVFTEAARLAAGWTEIVETAAPRTYRAGPG
;
A
#
# COMPACT_ATOMS: atom_id res chain seq x y z
N MET A 1 23.45 13.62 -15.98
CA MET A 1 22.47 12.83 -15.19
C MET A 1 21.46 12.24 -16.15
N THR A 2 21.53 10.94 -16.37
CA THR A 2 20.86 10.21 -17.46
C THR A 2 19.50 9.68 -17.00
N THR A 3 18.45 10.25 -17.57
CA THR A 3 17.01 9.97 -17.38
C THR A 3 16.56 8.61 -17.96
N ARG A 4 17.38 7.55 -17.85
CA ARG A 4 17.16 6.30 -18.60
C ARG A 4 17.02 5.02 -17.76
N ALA A 5 17.10 5.12 -16.44
CA ALA A 5 16.96 3.98 -15.52
C ALA A 5 15.64 3.92 -14.74
N LEU A 6 14.82 4.99 -14.77
CA LEU A 6 13.53 5.07 -14.05
C LEU A 6 12.35 4.40 -14.79
N VAL A 7 12.56 3.85 -15.99
CA VAL A 7 11.47 3.54 -16.95
C VAL A 7 11.08 2.05 -16.97
N ARG A 8 11.44 1.25 -15.96
CA ARG A 8 11.00 -0.17 -15.88
C ARG A 8 10.55 -0.66 -14.51
N GLY A 9 11.02 -0.05 -13.42
CA GLY A 9 10.60 -0.42 -12.06
C GLY A 9 9.28 0.23 -11.61
N ASP A 10 8.89 1.34 -12.23
CA ASP A 10 7.74 2.17 -11.82
C ASP A 10 6.41 1.74 -12.47
N GLU A 11 6.36 0.57 -13.11
CA GLU A 11 5.15 0.06 -13.78
C GLU A 11 4.66 -1.27 -13.18
N VAL A 12 5.36 -1.77 -12.16
CA VAL A 12 5.03 -3.01 -11.44
C VAL A 12 4.55 -2.62 -10.06
N LEU A 13 3.55 -3.33 -9.54
CA LEU A 13 3.11 -3.10 -8.17
C LEU A 13 4.23 -3.43 -7.18
N PRO A 14 4.43 -2.61 -6.13
CA PRO A 14 5.38 -2.93 -5.09
C PRO A 14 4.93 -4.18 -4.33
N ASP A 15 5.88 -4.97 -3.84
CA ASP A 15 5.54 -6.13 -3.01
C ASP A 15 5.01 -5.70 -1.62
N TRP A 16 4.49 -6.65 -0.85
CA TRP A 16 3.92 -6.34 0.46
C TRP A 16 4.98 -5.85 1.46
N HIS A 17 6.24 -6.28 1.36
CA HIS A 17 7.33 -5.84 2.23
C HIS A 17 7.69 -4.37 1.95
N GLU A 18 7.72 -3.97 0.68
CA GLU A 18 7.95 -2.59 0.26
C GLU A 18 6.84 -1.66 0.77
N LEU A 19 5.57 -2.08 0.64
CA LEU A 19 4.44 -1.35 1.23
C LEU A 19 4.59 -1.25 2.75
N TRP A 20 4.95 -2.33 3.43
CA TRP A 20 5.09 -2.35 4.88
C TRP A 20 6.23 -1.46 5.38
N ALA A 21 7.36 -1.47 4.68
CA ALA A 21 8.49 -0.59 4.96
C ALA A 21 8.09 0.89 4.78
N ALA A 22 7.36 1.19 3.72
CA ALA A 22 6.86 2.53 3.44
C ALA A 22 5.85 3.00 4.51
N VAL A 23 4.91 2.14 4.92
CA VAL A 23 3.92 2.44 5.95
C VAL A 23 4.59 2.73 7.30
N ARG A 24 5.61 1.95 7.69
CA ARG A 24 6.41 2.17 8.91
C ARG A 24 7.30 3.41 8.87
N GLY A 25 7.41 4.08 7.72
CA GLY A 25 8.14 5.34 7.58
C GLY A 25 9.61 5.18 7.21
N ASN A 26 10.00 4.06 6.60
CA ASN A 26 11.34 3.88 6.05
C ASN A 26 11.49 4.70 4.75
N ARG A 27 11.80 5.99 4.91
CA ARG A 27 11.81 7.02 3.82
C ARG A 27 12.86 6.78 2.73
N GLY A 28 13.79 5.86 2.93
CA GLY A 28 14.87 5.57 1.97
C GLY A 28 14.48 4.64 0.81
N LEU A 29 13.29 4.02 0.86
CA LEU A 29 12.84 2.99 -0.11
C LEU A 29 11.62 3.42 -0.94
N SER A 30 11.03 4.60 -0.69
CA SER A 30 9.82 5.04 -1.40
C SER A 30 10.14 5.69 -2.75
N THR A 31 10.83 4.95 -3.62
CA THR A 31 11.08 5.37 -5.02
C THR A 31 9.80 5.24 -5.85
N HIS A 32 8.96 4.26 -5.50
CA HIS A 32 7.74 3.94 -6.24
C HIS A 32 6.56 4.86 -5.86
N PRO A 33 5.75 5.38 -6.82
CA PRO A 33 4.62 6.26 -6.52
C PRO A 33 3.61 5.64 -5.53
N VAL A 34 3.33 4.34 -5.67
CA VAL A 34 2.40 3.63 -4.79
C VAL A 34 2.92 3.51 -3.35
N THR A 35 4.22 3.27 -3.15
CA THR A 35 4.78 3.20 -1.79
C THR A 35 4.79 4.58 -1.12
N ALA A 36 5.07 5.66 -1.88
CA ALA A 36 4.95 7.03 -1.38
C ALA A 36 3.50 7.40 -0.96
N LEU A 37 2.51 6.98 -1.75
CA LEU A 37 1.09 7.16 -1.42
C LEU A 37 0.68 6.31 -0.20
N ALA A 38 1.16 5.06 -0.09
CA ALA A 38 0.95 4.21 1.08
C ALA A 38 1.53 4.83 2.37
N SER A 39 2.74 5.42 2.32
CA SER A 39 3.29 6.20 3.44
C SER A 39 2.39 7.39 3.82
N CYS A 40 1.76 8.05 2.85
CA CYS A 40 0.82 9.14 3.11
C CYS A 40 -0.49 8.65 3.76
N LEU A 41 -0.99 7.48 3.35
CA LEU A 41 -2.14 6.83 3.98
C LEU A 41 -1.83 6.46 5.42
N ALA A 42 -0.68 5.85 5.69
CA ALA A 42 -0.22 5.52 7.04
C ALA A 42 -0.14 6.75 7.95
N ARG A 43 0.42 7.86 7.47
CA ARG A 43 0.41 9.14 8.21
C ARG A 43 -1.00 9.64 8.49
N THR A 44 -1.91 9.46 7.55
CA THR A 44 -3.32 9.85 7.70
C THR A 44 -4.00 9.01 8.78
N HIS A 45 -3.78 7.70 8.81
CA HIS A 45 -4.28 6.81 9.87
C HIS A 45 -3.72 7.16 11.25
N ARG A 46 -2.42 7.44 11.38
CA ARG A 46 -1.83 7.89 12.66
C ARG A 46 -2.46 9.20 13.16
N LEU A 47 -2.70 10.16 12.27
CA LEU A 47 -3.40 11.40 12.61
C LEU A 47 -4.85 11.15 13.03
N ALA A 48 -5.52 10.15 12.43
CA ALA A 48 -6.88 9.76 12.79
C ALA A 48 -6.98 9.31 14.25
N LEU A 49 -5.99 8.58 14.75
CA LEU A 49 -5.92 8.14 16.15
C LEU A 49 -5.86 9.32 17.13
N THR A 50 -5.38 10.49 16.67
CA THR A 50 -5.32 11.73 17.47
C THR A 50 -6.56 12.63 17.30
N GLY A 51 -7.59 12.21 16.56
CA GLY A 51 -8.89 12.89 16.50
C GLY A 51 -9.08 13.93 15.37
N GLY A 52 -8.28 13.91 14.31
CA GLY A 52 -8.39 14.89 13.22
C GLY A 52 -9.56 14.64 12.25
N SER A 53 -10.50 15.59 12.12
CA SER A 53 -11.67 15.47 11.19
C SER A 53 -11.32 15.61 9.69
N LEU A 54 -10.20 16.25 9.35
CA LEU A 54 -9.73 16.44 7.96
C LEU A 54 -9.10 15.17 7.34
N VAL A 55 -9.01 14.09 8.12
CA VAL A 55 -8.38 12.82 7.75
C VAL A 55 -9.15 12.11 6.64
N THR A 56 -10.48 12.06 6.70
CA THR A 56 -11.31 11.28 5.76
C THR A 56 -11.16 11.77 4.31
N ARG A 57 -11.26 13.08 4.07
CA ARG A 57 -11.13 13.65 2.72
C ARG A 57 -9.72 13.49 2.16
N ARG A 58 -8.69 13.54 3.02
CA ARG A 58 -7.31 13.27 2.59
C ARG A 58 -7.11 11.81 2.22
N ARG A 59 -7.62 10.89 3.05
CA ARG A 59 -7.59 9.44 2.80
C ARG A 59 -8.23 9.09 1.46
N LEU A 60 -9.45 9.56 1.20
CA LEU A 60 -10.15 9.31 -0.07
C LEU A 60 -9.36 9.80 -1.29
N ARG A 61 -8.74 10.99 -1.22
CA ARG A 61 -7.91 11.50 -2.33
C ARG A 61 -6.69 10.62 -2.61
N LEU A 62 -6.07 10.07 -1.56
CA LEU A 62 -4.93 9.16 -1.71
C LEU A 62 -5.35 7.82 -2.31
N ILE A 63 -6.49 7.27 -1.88
CA ILE A 63 -7.09 6.07 -2.46
C ILE A 63 -7.32 6.27 -3.96
N CYS A 64 -8.00 7.35 -4.36
CA CYS A 64 -8.25 7.64 -5.76
C CYS A 64 -6.97 7.85 -6.58
N ALA A 65 -5.92 8.43 -5.99
CA ALA A 65 -4.64 8.61 -6.68
C ALA A 65 -3.94 7.27 -6.97
N ILE A 66 -4.01 6.31 -6.03
CA ILE A 66 -3.48 4.96 -6.24
C ILE A 66 -4.30 4.24 -7.31
N ASP A 67 -5.63 4.34 -7.26
CA ASP A 67 -6.49 3.73 -8.27
C ASP A 67 -6.24 4.32 -9.66
N ALA A 68 -6.03 5.64 -9.77
CA ALA A 68 -5.68 6.28 -11.03
C ALA A 68 -4.34 5.77 -11.57
N TRP A 69 -3.31 5.66 -10.71
CA TRP A 69 -2.03 5.09 -11.10
C TRP A 69 -2.18 3.64 -11.56
N GLY A 70 -2.91 2.80 -10.83
CA GLY A 70 -3.15 1.40 -11.20
C GLY A 70 -3.94 1.28 -12.50
N ALA A 71 -4.93 2.16 -12.68
CA ALA A 71 -5.71 2.28 -13.91
C ALA A 71 -4.93 2.86 -15.09
N GLU A 72 -3.70 3.34 -14.90
CA GLU A 72 -2.79 3.78 -15.97
C GLU A 72 -1.73 2.72 -16.28
N HIS A 73 -1.19 2.03 -15.27
CA HIS A 73 0.01 1.18 -15.39
C HIS A 73 -0.26 -0.34 -15.35
N ILE A 74 -1.36 -0.77 -14.74
CA ILE A 74 -1.65 -2.20 -14.50
C ILE A 74 -2.82 -2.71 -15.36
N ARG A 75 -2.65 -3.88 -15.99
CA ARG A 75 -3.75 -4.68 -16.54
C ARG A 75 -4.26 -5.59 -15.42
N ALA A 76 -5.23 -5.10 -14.65
CA ALA A 76 -5.91 -5.94 -13.67
C ALA A 76 -6.77 -6.99 -14.39
N ALA A 77 -6.61 -8.27 -14.02
CA ALA A 77 -7.48 -9.35 -14.47
C ALA A 77 -8.93 -9.15 -13.97
N ASP A 78 -9.09 -8.57 -12.79
CA ASP A 78 -10.38 -8.14 -12.25
C ASP A 78 -10.35 -6.63 -11.91
N ARG A 79 -11.00 -5.83 -12.75
CA ARG A 79 -11.12 -4.37 -12.56
C ARG A 79 -12.06 -3.97 -11.42
N ARG A 80 -12.70 -4.93 -10.74
CA ARG A 80 -13.67 -4.65 -9.67
C ARG A 80 -13.01 -4.37 -8.31
N VAL A 81 -11.74 -4.71 -8.14
CA VAL A 81 -11.00 -4.47 -6.89
C VAL A 81 -10.25 -3.13 -6.99
N SER A 82 -10.57 -2.20 -6.08
CA SER A 82 -9.81 -0.96 -5.91
C SER A 82 -8.47 -1.27 -5.23
N ILE A 83 -7.38 -1.08 -5.97
CA ILE A 83 -6.00 -1.22 -5.49
C ILE A 83 -5.77 -0.22 -4.34
N GLY A 84 -6.25 1.00 -4.50
CA GLY A 84 -6.15 2.06 -3.49
C GLY A 84 -6.85 1.70 -2.19
N ALA A 85 -8.05 1.12 -2.26
CA ALA A 85 -8.79 0.69 -1.07
C ALA A 85 -8.08 -0.46 -0.35
N TYR A 86 -7.50 -1.40 -1.10
CA TYR A 86 -6.74 -2.50 -0.51
C TYR A 86 -5.49 -2.01 0.22
N ILE A 87 -4.72 -1.12 -0.41
CA ILE A 87 -3.53 -0.51 0.22
C ILE A 87 -3.91 0.32 1.43
N ASP A 88 -5.05 1.00 1.41
CA ASP A 88 -5.55 1.74 2.57
C ASP A 88 -5.89 0.81 3.76
N GLN A 89 -6.47 -0.35 3.51
CA GLN A 89 -6.70 -1.38 4.55
C GLN A 89 -5.36 -1.90 5.10
N LEU A 90 -4.40 -2.20 4.22
CA LEU A 90 -3.06 -2.65 4.62
C LEU A 90 -2.35 -1.59 5.46
N ALA A 91 -2.42 -0.32 5.05
CA ALA A 91 -1.85 0.79 5.80
C ALA A 91 -2.51 0.96 7.18
N ALA A 92 -3.84 0.80 7.27
CA ALA A 92 -4.57 0.84 8.52
C ALA A 92 -4.15 -0.31 9.47
N ALA A 93 -4.08 -1.53 8.95
CA ALA A 93 -3.69 -2.71 9.72
C ALA A 93 -2.25 -2.63 10.24
N ALA A 94 -1.32 -2.18 9.39
CA ALA A 94 0.07 -1.99 9.79
C ALA A 94 0.23 -0.87 10.83
N VAL A 95 -0.53 0.24 10.73
CA VAL A 95 -0.56 1.27 11.79
C VAL A 95 -1.16 0.72 13.09
N ALA A 96 -2.25 -0.06 13.01
CA ALA A 96 -2.86 -0.67 14.18
C ALA A 96 -1.92 -1.67 14.88
N ALA A 97 -1.19 -2.49 14.12
CA ALA A 97 -0.18 -3.41 14.66
C ALA A 97 0.98 -2.66 15.33
N ASP A 98 1.48 -1.60 14.67
CA ASP A 98 2.52 -0.72 15.22
C ASP A 98 2.07 -0.10 16.56
N GLU A 99 0.83 0.39 16.65
CA GLU A 99 0.33 0.99 17.89
C GLU A 99 0.02 -0.05 18.98
N ALA A 100 -0.48 -1.23 18.62
CA ALA A 100 -0.71 -2.30 19.58
C ALA A 100 0.59 -2.75 20.26
N VAL A 101 1.72 -2.78 19.53
CA VAL A 101 3.04 -3.09 20.09
C VAL A 101 3.56 -1.97 21.01
N ARG A 102 3.27 -0.70 20.68
CA ARG A 102 3.70 0.45 21.48
C ARG A 102 2.84 0.66 22.73
N HIS A 103 1.62 0.13 22.76
CA HIS A 103 0.70 0.32 23.88
C HIS A 103 1.06 -0.60 25.06
N GLU A 104 1.48 0.01 26.18
CA GLU A 104 1.69 -0.71 27.43
C GLU A 104 0.39 -1.39 27.88
N GLY A 105 0.43 -2.70 28.13
CA GLY A 105 -0.74 -3.48 28.55
C GLY A 105 -1.57 -4.09 27.42
N ALA A 106 -1.11 -4.04 26.17
CA ALA A 106 -1.75 -4.78 25.09
C ALA A 106 -1.82 -6.28 25.41
N THR A 107 -3.03 -6.85 25.36
CA THR A 107 -3.24 -8.27 25.64
C THR A 107 -2.80 -9.15 24.46
N GLY A 108 -2.49 -10.41 24.73
CA GLY A 108 -2.17 -11.40 23.70
C GLY A 108 -3.24 -11.49 22.62
N ASP A 109 -4.52 -11.39 22.98
CA ASP A 109 -5.64 -11.45 22.04
C ASP A 109 -5.70 -10.24 21.10
N VAL A 110 -5.42 -9.04 21.61
CA VAL A 110 -5.38 -7.81 20.80
C VAL A 110 -4.24 -7.88 19.81
N LEU A 111 -3.04 -8.27 20.27
CA LEU A 111 -1.88 -8.47 19.40
C LEU A 111 -2.16 -9.55 18.35
N HIS A 112 -2.69 -10.71 18.75
CA HIS A 112 -3.02 -11.79 17.84
C HIS A 112 -4.01 -11.35 16.76
N LYS A 113 -5.05 -10.58 17.13
CA LYS A 113 -6.04 -10.08 16.18
C LYS A 113 -5.43 -9.13 15.15
N VAL A 114 -4.66 -8.13 15.59
CA VAL A 114 -4.09 -7.14 14.66
C VAL A 114 -3.03 -7.75 13.74
N PHE A 115 -2.20 -8.66 14.26
CA PHE A 115 -1.19 -9.35 13.43
C PHE A 115 -1.81 -10.35 12.46
N THR A 116 -2.86 -11.08 12.88
CA THR A 116 -3.60 -11.98 11.99
C THR A 116 -4.24 -11.22 10.83
N GLU A 117 -4.88 -10.08 11.10
CA GLU A 117 -5.50 -9.27 10.05
C GLU A 117 -4.44 -8.69 9.09
N ALA A 118 -3.32 -8.23 9.64
CA ALA A 118 -2.25 -7.65 8.85
C ALA A 118 -1.55 -8.73 7.96
N ALA A 119 -1.41 -9.97 8.46
CA ALA A 119 -0.93 -11.11 7.67
C ALA A 119 -1.92 -11.52 6.57
N ARG A 120 -3.23 -11.51 6.85
CA ARG A 120 -4.28 -11.78 5.86
C ARG A 120 -4.23 -10.78 4.70
N LEU A 121 -4.05 -9.50 5.01
CA LEU A 121 -3.92 -8.44 4.01
C LEU A 121 -2.61 -8.54 3.21
N ALA A 122 -1.50 -8.93 3.84
CA ALA A 122 -0.24 -9.16 3.12
C ALA A 122 -0.37 -10.33 2.12
N ALA A 123 -1.02 -11.43 2.53
CA ALA A 123 -1.26 -12.57 1.65
C ALA A 123 -2.12 -12.19 0.45
N GLY A 124 -3.27 -11.54 0.66
CA GLY A 124 -4.11 -11.11 -0.46
C GLY A 124 -3.47 -10.02 -1.34
N TRP A 125 -2.59 -9.18 -0.80
CA TRP A 125 -1.78 -8.28 -1.64
C TRP A 125 -0.83 -9.05 -2.56
N THR A 126 -0.21 -10.12 -2.05
CA THR A 126 0.67 -10.98 -2.85
C THR A 126 -0.10 -11.57 -4.03
N GLU A 127 -1.33 -12.04 -3.81
CA GLU A 127 -2.21 -12.53 -4.88
C GLU A 127 -2.55 -11.42 -5.91
N ILE A 128 -2.78 -10.19 -5.45
CA ILE A 128 -3.02 -9.04 -6.35
C ILE A 128 -1.79 -8.74 -7.20
N VAL A 129 -0.59 -8.77 -6.61
CA VAL A 129 0.67 -8.52 -7.34
C VAL A 129 0.94 -9.62 -8.36
N GLU A 130 0.75 -10.89 -7.99
CA GLU A 130 0.96 -12.04 -8.88
C GLU A 130 0.01 -12.06 -10.08
N THR A 131 -1.21 -11.56 -9.90
CA THR A 131 -2.23 -11.50 -10.96
C THR A 131 -2.20 -10.21 -11.77
N ALA A 132 -1.44 -9.20 -11.32
CA ALA A 132 -1.29 -7.91 -11.98
C ALA A 132 -0.23 -7.96 -13.08
N ALA A 133 -0.64 -7.85 -14.35
CA ALA A 133 0.29 -7.74 -15.47
C ALA A 133 0.58 -6.25 -15.80
N PRO A 134 1.85 -5.86 -16.04
CA PRO A 134 2.17 -4.51 -16.53
C PRO A 134 1.54 -4.24 -17.90
N ARG A 135 1.09 -3.01 -18.16
CA ARG A 135 0.46 -2.63 -19.44
C ARG A 135 1.42 -2.54 -20.61
N THR A 136 2.69 -2.29 -20.36
CA THR A 136 3.72 -2.10 -21.38
C THR A 136 4.37 -3.41 -21.86
N TYR A 137 3.83 -4.58 -21.49
CA TYR A 137 4.30 -5.85 -22.04
C TYR A 137 4.20 -5.83 -23.58
N ARG A 138 5.33 -5.57 -24.22
CA ARG A 138 5.53 -5.67 -25.67
C ARG A 138 5.80 -7.16 -25.92
N ALA A 139 4.80 -7.87 -26.42
CA ALA A 139 5.01 -9.22 -26.94
C ALA A 139 6.19 -9.17 -27.92
N GLY A 140 7.22 -9.98 -27.66
CA GLY A 140 8.31 -10.16 -28.61
C GLY A 140 7.75 -10.66 -29.94
N PRO A 141 8.39 -10.33 -31.08
CA PRO A 141 7.96 -10.86 -32.36
C PRO A 141 8.10 -12.39 -32.32
N GLY A 142 7.03 -13.08 -32.70
CA GLY A 142 7.02 -14.53 -32.88
C GLY A 142 7.82 -14.97 -34.10
#